data_AF-A0A7Y3L1L5-F1
#
_entry.id   AF-A0A7Y3L1L5-F1
#
_cell.length_a   1.000
_cell.length_b   1.000
_cell.length_c   1.000
_cell.angle_alpha   90.00
_cell.angle_beta   90.00
_cell.angle_gamma   90.00
#
_symmetry.space_group_name_H-M   'P 1'
#
loop_
_entity.id
_entity.type
_entity.pdbx_description
1 polymer ?
#
loop_
_entity_poly.entity_id
_entity_poly.type
_entity_poly.pdbx_seq_one_letter_code
_entity_poly.pdbx_strand_id
1 'polypeptide(L)'
;MDRVNRSVPRPLPAAALSSAAPPAEPATLSGIPIKGEYTPEDIAGRDLLSEIGRPGQFPFTRGLKSGGYRVNPWTMRMFAGHKTAKDTNERFKYLLSHGETGLSTA
;
A
#
# COMPACT_ATOMS: atom_id res chain seq x y z
N MET A 1 -59.72 -24.86 -36.40
CA MET A 1 -59.19 -25.19 -35.06
C MET A 1 -57.70 -25.42 -35.21
N ASP A 2 -56.95 -24.32 -35.37
CA ASP A 2 -55.53 -24.34 -35.66
C ASP A 2 -54.72 -24.48 -34.37
N ARG A 3 -53.95 -25.56 -34.27
CA ARG A 3 -53.00 -25.76 -33.17
C ARG A 3 -51.80 -24.84 -33.40
N VAL A 4 -51.69 -23.82 -32.56
CA VAL A 4 -50.51 -22.94 -32.47
C VAL A 4 -49.29 -23.77 -32.08
N ASN A 5 -48.41 -24.02 -33.05
CA ASN A 5 -47.12 -24.67 -32.87
C ASN A 5 -46.17 -23.69 -32.15
N ARG A 6 -46.03 -23.80 -30.82
CA ARG A 6 -45.04 -23.01 -30.06
C ARG A 6 -43.68 -23.69 -30.21
N SER A 7 -42.84 -23.15 -31.11
CA SER A 7 -41.46 -23.58 -31.22
C SER A 7 -40.72 -23.30 -29.91
N VAL A 8 -40.02 -24.31 -29.40
CA VAL A 8 -39.14 -24.18 -28.24
C VAL A 8 -37.90 -23.39 -28.70
N PRO A 9 -37.46 -22.34 -27.98
CA PRO A 9 -36.29 -21.59 -28.40
C PRO A 9 -35.04 -22.49 -28.31
N ARG A 10 -34.25 -22.49 -29.40
CA ARG A 10 -32.95 -23.18 -29.48
C ARG A 10 -32.03 -22.63 -28.37
N PRO A 11 -31.34 -23.48 -27.59
CA PRO A 11 -30.38 -22.98 -26.61
C PRO A 11 -29.30 -22.18 -27.35
N LEU A 12 -29.01 -20.99 -26.84
CA LEU A 12 -27.90 -20.17 -27.34
C LEU A 12 -26.61 -21.00 -27.23
N PRO A 13 -25.72 -20.97 -28.24
CA PRO A 13 -24.44 -21.64 -28.12
C PRO A 13 -23.73 -21.08 -26.88
N ALA A 14 -23.20 -21.97 -26.04
CA ALA A 14 -22.31 -21.58 -24.96
C ALA A 14 -21.20 -20.73 -25.59
N ALA A 15 -21.19 -19.43 -25.29
CA ALA A 15 -20.13 -18.55 -25.73
C ALA A 15 -18.83 -19.18 -25.26
N ALA A 16 -18.00 -19.62 -26.21
CA ALA A 16 -16.64 -20.03 -25.92
C ALA A 16 -16.02 -18.84 -25.19
N LEU A 17 -15.72 -19.02 -23.90
CA LEU A 17 -14.97 -18.07 -23.12
C LEU A 17 -13.71 -17.80 -23.92
N SER A 18 -13.62 -16.58 -24.45
CA SER A 18 -12.47 -16.11 -25.20
C SER A 18 -11.22 -16.47 -24.42
N SER A 19 -10.28 -17.14 -25.09
CA SER A 19 -8.94 -17.45 -24.59
C SER A 19 -8.21 -16.13 -24.32
N ALA A 20 -8.58 -15.44 -23.25
CA ALA A 20 -7.81 -14.37 -22.69
C ALA A 20 -6.46 -14.98 -22.30
N ALA A 21 -5.38 -14.35 -22.76
CA ALA A 21 -4.03 -14.67 -22.30
C ALA A 21 -4.04 -14.80 -20.76
N PRO A 22 -3.28 -15.74 -20.18
CA PRO A 22 -3.20 -15.85 -18.73
C PRO A 22 -2.90 -14.46 -18.17
N PRO A 23 -3.62 -14.01 -17.12
CA PRO A 23 -3.35 -12.71 -16.53
C PRO A 23 -1.85 -12.64 -16.23
N ALA A 24 -1.21 -11.53 -16.62
CA ALA A 24 0.17 -11.28 -16.28
C ALA A 24 0.35 -11.55 -14.78
N GLU A 25 1.39 -12.31 -14.41
CA GLU A 25 1.65 -12.62 -13.01
C GLU A 25 1.58 -11.33 -12.18
N PRO A 26 0.83 -11.31 -11.07
CA PRO A 26 0.66 -10.09 -10.31
C PRO A 26 2.03 -9.57 -9.89
N ALA A 27 2.31 -8.30 -10.17
CA ALA A 27 3.60 -7.68 -9.88
C ALA A 27 3.40 -6.32 -9.22
N THR A 28 4.39 -5.89 -8.45
CA THR A 28 4.44 -4.53 -7.90
C THR A 28 4.62 -3.49 -9.01
N LEU A 29 4.40 -2.20 -8.68
CA LEU A 29 4.71 -1.09 -9.60
C LEU A 29 6.18 -1.04 -10.04
N SER A 30 7.08 -1.68 -9.28
CA SER A 30 8.50 -1.80 -9.61
C SER A 30 8.84 -3.07 -10.41
N GLY A 31 7.84 -3.86 -10.83
CA GLY A 31 8.02 -5.07 -11.63
C GLY A 31 8.42 -6.32 -10.85
N ILE A 32 8.35 -6.31 -9.52
CA ILE A 32 8.66 -7.48 -8.68
C ILE A 32 7.45 -8.44 -8.71
N PRO A 33 7.62 -9.71 -9.12
CA PRO A 33 6.54 -10.70 -9.10
C PRO A 33 6.04 -10.99 -7.68
N ILE A 34 4.72 -11.19 -7.54
CA ILE A 34 4.02 -11.45 -6.29
C ILE A 34 3.46 -12.87 -6.32
N LYS A 35 3.80 -13.69 -5.32
CA LYS A 35 3.23 -15.04 -5.17
C LYS A 35 1.82 -14.96 -4.58
N GLY A 36 0.98 -15.95 -4.87
CA GLY A 36 -0.35 -16.03 -4.28
C GLY A 36 -0.34 -16.27 -2.76
N GLU A 37 0.74 -16.88 -2.26
CA GLU A 37 0.99 -17.14 -0.84
C GLU A 37 2.49 -17.04 -0.58
N TYR A 38 2.86 -16.60 0.63
CA TYR A 38 4.24 -16.62 1.12
C TYR A 38 4.29 -17.47 2.39
N THR A 39 5.20 -18.45 2.41
CA THR A 39 5.34 -19.44 3.48
C THR A 39 6.74 -19.35 4.11
N PRO A 40 7.00 -20.03 5.25
CA PRO A 40 8.34 -20.05 5.84
C PRO A 40 9.45 -20.53 4.89
N GLU A 41 9.12 -21.34 3.88
CA GLU A 41 10.03 -21.81 2.85
C GLU A 41 10.60 -20.66 1.99
N ASP A 42 9.86 -19.56 1.82
CA ASP A 42 10.30 -18.40 1.04
C ASP A 42 11.44 -17.60 1.69
N ILE A 43 11.66 -17.82 2.98
CA ILE A 43 12.77 -17.22 3.74
C ILE A 43 13.75 -18.29 4.26
N ALA A 44 13.55 -19.56 3.88
CA ALA A 44 14.42 -20.64 4.29
C ALA A 44 15.85 -20.41 3.78
N GLY A 45 16.83 -20.61 4.66
CA GLY A 45 18.25 -20.41 4.34
C GLY A 45 18.75 -18.97 4.49
N ARG A 46 17.90 -18.00 4.85
CA ARG A 46 18.33 -16.63 5.18
C ARG A 46 18.79 -16.51 6.63
N ASP A 47 19.84 -15.73 6.87
CA ASP A 47 20.25 -15.36 8.23
C ASP A 47 19.51 -14.11 8.66
N LEU A 48 18.29 -14.30 9.16
CA LEU A 48 17.44 -13.19 9.59
C LEU A 48 18.07 -12.36 10.71
N LEU A 49 19.01 -12.91 11.49
CA LEU A 49 19.64 -12.15 12.56
C LEU A 49 20.64 -11.13 12.00
N SER A 50 21.45 -11.49 11.00
CA SER A 50 22.34 -10.52 10.36
C SER A 50 21.62 -9.63 9.36
N GLU A 51 20.60 -10.14 8.66
CA GLU A 51 19.91 -9.41 7.59
C GLU A 51 18.79 -8.48 8.11
N ILE A 52 18.08 -8.86 9.17
CA ILE A 52 16.99 -8.07 9.76
C ILE A 52 17.41 -7.45 11.11
N GLY A 53 18.20 -8.16 11.92
CA GLY A 53 18.77 -7.62 13.14
C GLY A 53 17.78 -7.25 14.25
N ARG A 54 18.29 -6.52 15.25
CA ARG A 54 17.50 -5.95 16.35
C ARG A 54 17.23 -4.46 16.07
N PRO A 55 16.12 -3.89 16.56
CA PRO A 55 15.87 -2.45 16.41
C PRO A 55 16.98 -1.64 17.09
N GLY A 56 17.43 -0.57 16.43
CA GLY A 56 18.53 0.27 16.92
C GLY A 56 19.93 -0.30 16.75
N GLN A 57 20.10 -1.39 16.00
CA GLN A 57 21.38 -1.98 15.67
C GLN A 57 21.48 -2.18 14.16
N PHE A 58 22.70 -2.14 13.61
CA PHE A 58 22.95 -2.48 12.21
C PHE A 58 22.34 -3.87 11.89
N PRO A 59 21.69 -4.07 10.72
CA PRO A 59 21.55 -3.18 9.57
C PRO A 59 20.38 -2.18 9.65
N PHE A 60 19.79 -1.99 10.82
CA PHE A 60 18.70 -1.05 11.08
C PHE A 60 17.39 -1.34 10.30
N THR A 61 17.23 -2.54 9.76
CA THR A 61 16.01 -2.98 9.04
C THR A 61 14.75 -2.83 9.90
N ARG A 62 14.86 -3.00 11.23
CA ARG A 62 13.77 -2.79 12.19
C ARG A 62 13.66 -1.38 12.76
N GLY A 63 14.40 -0.42 12.19
CA GLY A 63 14.43 0.98 12.59
C GLY A 63 15.69 1.39 13.35
N LEU A 64 16.00 2.69 13.27
CA LEU A 64 17.21 3.31 13.83
C LEU A 64 17.23 3.37 15.36
N LYS A 65 16.06 3.42 16.02
CA LYS A 65 15.95 3.56 17.48
C LYS A 65 15.41 2.28 18.10
N SER A 66 16.07 1.77 19.14
CA SER A 66 15.66 0.55 19.85
C SER A 66 14.25 0.66 20.45
N GLY A 67 13.89 1.82 20.99
CA GLY A 67 12.55 2.10 21.53
C GLY A 67 11.49 2.49 20.49
N GLY A 68 11.89 2.75 19.24
CA GLY A 68 11.02 3.16 18.14
C GLY A 68 9.97 4.21 18.52
N TYR A 69 8.76 4.04 17.99
CA TYR A 69 7.61 4.92 18.23
C TYR A 69 6.92 4.73 19.59
N ARG A 70 7.34 3.73 20.39
CA ARG A 70 6.86 3.60 21.78
C ARG A 70 7.46 4.67 22.68
N VAL A 71 8.67 5.14 22.37
CA VAL A 71 9.37 6.18 23.13
C VAL A 71 9.22 7.54 22.46
N ASN A 72 9.40 7.61 21.15
CA ASN A 72 9.32 8.86 20.40
C ASN A 72 8.45 8.64 19.15
N PRO A 73 7.17 9.07 19.15
CA PRO A 73 6.34 9.06 17.95
C PRO A 73 7.01 9.82 16.80
N TRP A 74 6.62 9.51 15.57
CA TRP A 74 7.07 10.28 14.42
C TRP A 74 6.58 11.74 14.54
N THR A 75 7.36 12.68 13.99
CA THR A 75 6.94 14.09 13.96
C THR A 75 5.77 14.25 13.01
N MET A 76 4.62 14.65 13.54
CA MET A 76 3.51 15.18 12.73
C MET A 76 3.96 16.52 12.16
N ARG A 77 4.14 16.59 10.84
CA ARG A 77 4.67 17.74 10.11
C ARG A 77 3.91 17.93 8.82
N MET A 78 2.96 18.86 8.82
CA MET A 78 2.18 19.18 7.64
C MET A 78 2.95 20.16 6.77
N PHE A 79 2.87 19.95 5.47
CA PHE A 79 3.38 20.90 4.49
C PHE A 79 2.39 22.06 4.36
N ALA A 80 2.80 23.25 4.78
CA ALA A 80 1.93 24.42 4.78
C ALA A 80 2.68 25.68 4.31
N GLY A 81 2.00 26.44 3.45
CA GLY A 81 2.44 27.74 2.96
C GLY A 81 1.25 28.40 2.28
N HIS A 82 1.02 29.68 2.52
CA HIS A 82 -0.09 30.41 1.93
C HIS A 82 0.29 31.86 1.64
N LYS A 83 0.42 32.22 0.36
CA LYS A 83 0.60 33.59 -0.16
C LYS A 83 1.73 34.39 0.51
N THR A 84 1.48 34.96 1.69
CA THR A 84 2.43 35.80 2.44
C THR A 84 3.02 35.09 3.64
N ALA A 85 4.13 35.62 4.16
CA ALA A 85 4.74 35.11 5.38
C ALA A 85 3.79 35.22 6.59
N LYS A 86 2.95 36.26 6.64
CA LYS A 86 2.00 36.47 7.74
C LYS A 86 0.92 35.38 7.74
N ASP A 87 0.30 35.12 6.59
CA ASP A 87 -0.76 34.11 6.48
C ASP A 87 -0.21 32.70 6.77
N THR A 88 1.02 32.42 6.32
CA THR A 88 1.71 31.15 6.62
C THR A 88 2.00 30.99 8.10
N ASN A 89 2.43 32.05 8.79
CA ASN A 89 2.63 32.03 10.25
C ASN A 89 1.32 31.81 11.01
N GLU A 90 0.22 32.43 10.57
CA GLU A 90 -1.11 32.18 11.14
C GLU A 90 -1.52 30.71 10.97
N ARG A 91 -1.25 30.12 9.80
CA ARG A 91 -1.48 28.70 9.55
C ARG A 91 -0.62 27.79 10.43
N PHE A 92 0.65 28.11 10.63
CA PHE A 92 1.51 27.33 11.53
C PHE A 92 1.01 27.35 12.97
N LYS A 93 0.60 28.52 13.48
CA LYS A 93 0.03 28.62 14.82
C LYS A 93 -1.24 27.80 14.97
N TYR A 94 -2.11 27.83 13.96
CA TYR A 94 -3.30 26.99 13.91
C TYR A 94 -2.93 25.50 13.96
N LEU A 95 -1.96 25.06 13.16
CA LEU A 95 -1.56 23.66 13.13
C LEU A 95 -0.93 23.19 14.46
N LEU A 96 -0.06 24.02 15.06
CA LEU A 96 0.53 23.73 16.37
C LEU A 96 -0.54 23.61 17.45
N SER A 97 -1.57 24.47 17.45
CA SER A 97 -2.67 24.36 18.42
C SER A 97 -3.54 23.12 18.24
N HIS A 98 -3.46 22.45 17.08
CA HIS A 98 -4.18 21.21 16.77
C HIS A 98 -3.28 19.95 16.85
N GLY A 99 -2.11 20.06 17.48
CA GLY A 99 -1.25 18.91 17.77
C GLY A 99 -0.17 18.63 16.73
N GLU A 100 0.12 19.56 15.83
CA GLU A 100 1.31 19.48 15.00
C GLU A 100 2.58 19.60 15.85
N THR A 101 3.63 18.84 15.51
CA THR A 101 4.86 18.72 16.32
C THR A 101 6.12 19.15 15.57
N GLY A 102 5.99 19.56 14.30
CA GLY A 102 7.07 20.16 13.53
C GLY A 102 6.52 20.91 12.32
N LEU A 103 7.16 22.00 11.92
CA LEU A 103 6.68 22.88 10.85
C LEU A 103 7.34 22.55 9.50
N SER A 104 6.60 22.60 8.40
CA SER A 104 7.17 22.49 7.04
C SER A 104 6.60 23.56 6.13
N THR A 105 7.47 24.35 5.52
CA THR A 105 7.13 25.49 4.65
C THR A 105 7.08 25.08 3.19
N ALA A 106 6.02 25.49 2.48
CA ALA A 106 5.87 25.37 1.03
C ALA A 106 6.34 26.61 0.27
#